data_AF-A0A6H5G398-F1
#
_entry.id   AF-A0A6H5G398-F1
#
_cell.length_a   1.000
_cell.length_b   1.000
_cell.length_c   1.000
_cell.angle_alpha   90.00
_cell.angle_beta   90.00
_cell.angle_gamma   90.00
#
_symmetry.space_group_name_H-M   'P 1'
#
loop_
_entity.id
_entity.type
_entity.pdbx_description
1 polymer ?
#
loop_
_entity_poly.entity_id
_entity_poly.type
_entity_poly.pdbx_seq_one_letter_code
_entity_poly.pdbx_strand_id
1 'polypeptide(L)' 'FMGSTEVDQPKGIEVVKEGIRKLQFNQQLKKAEGTKMSKVELTISIDGVAIQEPKTKVCTI' A
#
# COMPACT_ATOMS: atom_id res chain seq x y z
N PHE A 1 -4.79 2.82 -1.38
CA PHE A 1 -3.54 2.13 -0.96
C PHE A 1 -3.92 0.85 -0.21
N MET A 2 -3.35 -0.31 -0.56
CA MET A 2 -3.70 -1.60 0.09
C MET A 2 -2.98 -1.82 1.43
N GLY A 3 -1.88 -1.09 1.67
CA GLY A 3 -1.00 -1.27 2.82
C GLY A 3 0.43 -1.58 2.39
N SER A 4 1.32 -1.59 3.38
CA SER A 4 2.66 -2.15 3.29
C SER A 4 2.71 -3.48 4.06
N THR A 5 3.61 -4.37 3.66
CA THR A 5 3.93 -5.59 4.40
C THR A 5 5.43 -5.72 4.45
N GLU A 6 5.94 -6.18 5.58
CA GLU A 6 7.35 -6.53 5.71
C GLU A 6 7.64 -7.76 4.85
N VAL A 7 8.82 -7.75 4.21
CA VAL A 7 9.29 -8.82 3.35
C VAL A 7 10.73 -9.16 3.74
N ASP A 8 11.06 -10.44 3.62
CA ASP A 8 12.36 -10.97 4.04
C ASP A 8 13.48 -10.58 3.07
N GLN A 9 13.16 -10.47 1.77
CA GLN A 9 14.12 -10.14 0.73
C GLN A 9 13.74 -8.87 -0.03
N PRO A 10 14.74 -8.05 -0.45
CA PRO A 10 14.49 -6.82 -1.19
C PRO A 10 14.04 -7.07 -2.64
N LYS A 11 14.23 -8.28 -3.17
CA LYS A 11 13.92 -8.66 -4.56
C LYS A 11 13.51 -10.11 -4.66
N GLY A 12 12.66 -10.41 -5.64
CA GLY A 12 12.20 -11.77 -5.94
C GLY A 12 10.71 -11.80 -6.25
N ILE A 13 10.34 -12.41 -7.38
CA ILE A 13 8.93 -12.46 -7.82
C ILE A 13 8.05 -13.26 -6.84
N GLU A 14 8.62 -14.27 -6.20
CA GLU A 14 7.92 -15.10 -5.21
C GLU A 14 7.57 -14.29 -3.97
N VAL A 15 8.52 -13.51 -3.45
CA VAL A 15 8.35 -12.63 -2.30
C VAL A 15 7.31 -11.54 -2.60
N VAL A 16 7.34 -10.97 -3.81
CA VAL A 16 6.35 -9.97 -4.25
C VAL A 16 4.95 -10.59 -4.34
N LYS A 17 4.80 -11.79 -4.92
CA LYS A 17 3.52 -12.50 -5.01
C LYS A 17 2.94 -12.81 -3.64
N GLU A 18 3.78 -13.29 -2.71
CA GLU A 18 3.36 -13.56 -1.35
C GLU A 18 2.89 -12.28 -0.64
N GLY A 19 3.65 -11.19 -0.78
CA GLY A 19 3.28 -9.89 -0.23
C GLY A 19 1.94 -9.38 -0.77
N ILE A 20 1.72 -9.47 -2.08
CA ILE A 20 0.44 -9.10 -2.71
C ILE A 20 -0.70 -9.96 -2.18
N ARG A 21 -0.51 -11.28 -2.05
CA ARG A 21 -1.54 -12.20 -1.54
C ARG A 21 -1.95 -11.84 -0.11
N LYS A 22 -0.98 -11.56 0.77
CA LYS A 22 -1.25 -11.11 2.16
C LYS A 22 -2.03 -9.80 2.18
N LEU A 23 -1.61 -8.83 1.37
CA LEU A 23 -2.30 -7.52 1.26
C LEU A 23 -3.72 -7.66 0.70
N GLN A 24 -3.95 -8.51 -0.30
CA GLN A 24 -5.28 -8.78 -0.84
C GLN A 24 -6.20 -9.41 0.20
N PHE A 25 -5.70 -10.37 0.97
CA PHE A 25 -6.48 -11.02 2.03
C PHE A 25 -6.88 -10.02 3.13
N ASN A 26 -5.91 -9.24 3.64
CA ASN A 26 -6.18 -8.18 4.61
C ASN A 26 -7.16 -7.13 4.07
N GLN A 27 -7.06 -6.79 2.78
CA GLN A 27 -7.98 -5.85 2.16
C GLN A 27 -9.41 -6.40 2.08
N GLN A 28 -9.58 -7.69 1.81
CA GLN A 28 -10.89 -8.34 1.80
C GLN A 28 -11.50 -8.41 3.20
N LEU A 29 -10.70 -8.72 4.23
CA LEU A 29 -11.14 -8.66 5.63
C LEU A 29 -11.61 -7.25 6.00
N LYS A 30 -10.78 -6.23 5.77
CA LYS A 30 -11.15 -4.83 6.04
C LYS A 30 -12.42 -4.41 5.30
N LYS A 31 -12.60 -4.91 4.06
CA LYS A 31 -13.81 -4.66 3.27
C LYS A 31 -15.03 -5.34 3.88
N ALA A 32 -14.90 -6.57 4.39
CA ALA A 32 -15.95 -7.29 5.09
C ALA A 32 -16.33 -6.60 6.42
N GLU A 33 -15.36 -5.97 7.10
CA GLU A 33 -15.58 -5.14 8.30
C GLU A 33 -16.18 -3.75 7.97
N GLY A 34 -16.49 -3.47 6.70
CA GLY A 34 -17.11 -2.21 6.26
C GLY A 34 -16.12 -1.06 6.04
N THR A 35 -14.82 -1.29 6.18
CA THR A 35 -13.79 -0.29 5.91
C THR A 35 -13.60 -0.12 4.41
N LYS A 36 -13.87 1.07 3.88
CA LYS A 36 -13.64 1.42 2.48
C LYS A 36 -12.16 1.75 2.25
N MET A 37 -11.64 1.33 1.10
CA MET A 37 -10.25 1.63 0.71
C MET A 37 -10.05 3.14 0.57
N SER A 38 -9.00 3.68 1.20
CA SER A 38 -8.64 5.09 1.04
C SER A 38 -8.12 5.35 -0.38
N LYS A 39 -8.70 6.37 -1.01
CA LYS A 39 -8.13 6.96 -2.23
C LYS A 39 -6.79 7.59 -1.84
N VAL A 40 -5.76 7.40 -2.65
CA VAL A 40 -4.45 8.04 -2.47
C VAL A 40 -4.03 8.63 -3.80
N GLU A 41 -3.26 9.71 -3.74
CA GLU A 41 -2.56 10.29 -4.88
C GLU A 41 -1.13 9.75 -4.90
N LEU A 42 -0.66 9.31 -6.07
CA LEU A 42 0.68 8.78 -6.26
C LEU A 42 1.46 9.75 -7.14
N THR A 43 2.53 10.31 -6.60
CA THR A 43 3.45 11.19 -7.35
C THR A 43 4.72 10.40 -7.67
N ILE A 44 5.06 10.32 -8.96
CA ILE A 44 6.28 9.66 -9.44
C ILE A 44 7.21 10.75 -9.96
N SER A 45 8.40 10.87 -9.38
CA SER A 45 9.42 11.84 -9.77
C SER A 45 10.79 11.16 -9.92
N ILE A 46 11.77 11.92 -10.40
CA ILE A 46 13.17 11.44 -10.51
C ILE A 46 13.79 11.15 -9.13
N ASP A 47 13.34 11.87 -8.11
CA ASP A 47 13.84 11.73 -6.74
C ASP A 47 13.19 10.53 -6.02
N GLY A 48 12.04 10.06 -6.47
CA GLY A 48 11.39 8.88 -5.90
C GLY A 48 9.88 8.80 -6.12
N VAL A 49 9.22 8.11 -5.20
CA VAL A 49 7.77 7.87 -5.23
C VAL A 49 7.15 8.37 -3.93
N ALA A 50 6.17 9.26 -4.04
CA ALA A 50 5.42 9.78 -2.90
C ALA A 50 3.96 9.31 -2.95
N ILE A 51 3.43 8.89 -1.81
CA ILE A 51 2.03 8.51 -1.64
C ILE A 51 1.39 9.55 -0.73
N GLN A 52 0.32 10.21 -1.20
CA GLN A 52 -0.36 11.27 -0.47
C GLN A 52 -1.83 10.90 -0.23
N GLU A 53 -2.35 11.16 0.96
CA GLU A 53 -3.77 10.97 1.23
C GLU A 53 -4.55 12.25 0.87
N PRO A 54 -5.59 12.17 0.03
CA PRO A 54 -6.33 13.32 -0.48
C PRO A 54 -7.14 14.05 0.59
N LYS A 55 -7.30 13.48 1.79
CA LYS A 55 -8.13 14.05 2.86
C LYS A 55 -7.38 14.74 3.98
N THR A 56 -6.05 14.78 3.97
CA THR A 56 -5.31 15.58 4.95
C THR A 56 -3.98 15.95 4.35
N LYS A 57 -3.75 17.25 4.18
CA LYS A 57 -2.43 17.86 3.93
C LYS A 57 -1.51 17.60 5.14
N VAL A 58 -1.10 16.36 5.36
CA VAL A 58 -0.11 16.00 6.37
C VAL A 58 0.95 15.18 5.66
N CYS A 59 1.95 15.91 5.16
CA CYS A 59 3.22 15.37 4.72
C CYS A 59 3.92 14.78 5.94
N THR A 60 4.04 13.45 6.00
CA THR A 60 4.96 12.82 6.95
C THR A 60 6.22 12.50 6.16
N ILE A 61 7.29 13.22 6.51
CA ILE A 61 8.65 13.13 5.97
C ILE A 61 9.36 11.89 6.51
#